data_AF-X0RFB0-F1
#
_entry.id   AF-X0RFB0-F1
#
_cell.length_a   1.000
_cell.length_b   1.000
_cell.length_c   1.000
_cell.angle_alpha   90.00
_cell.angle_beta   90.00
_cell.angle_gamma   90.00
#
_symmetry.space_group_name_H-M   'P 1'
#
loop_
_entity.id
_entity.type
_entity.pdbx_description
1 polymer ?
#
loop_
_entity_poly.entity_id
_entity_poly.type
_entity_poly.pdbx_seq_one_letter_code
_entity_poly.pdbx_strand_id
1 'polypeptide(L)'
;SLAVARIDSASFSEKDIISKMTFDRRPSMTNKQKRLFKQKVDEFVAKVKGSAYTDITGGVLQAVEYLNETGAGRKHILIFSDLKEELVKGHVRDFPLQVSECKVVALNVTKLRSDNVDPREYYKRVDQWKERVEAGGGHWRVINDLERLESILAD
;
A
#
# COMPACT_ATOMS: atom_id res chain seq x y z
N SER A 1 -9.51 5.74 -10.37
CA SER A 1 -8.11 6.17 -10.56
C SER A 1 -7.18 5.16 -9.93
N LEU A 2 -5.89 5.18 -10.25
CA LEU A 2 -4.89 4.28 -9.70
C LEU A 2 -3.60 5.07 -9.45
N ALA A 3 -2.95 4.80 -8.33
CA ALA A 3 -1.64 5.34 -8.00
C ALA A 3 -0.72 4.24 -7.49
N VAL A 4 0.58 4.38 -7.76
CA VAL A 4 1.64 3.58 -7.14
C VAL A 4 2.60 4.54 -6.48
N ALA A 5 2.94 4.24 -5.22
CA ALA A 5 3.94 4.96 -4.45
C ALA A 5 4.92 3.96 -3.83
N ARG A 6 6.15 4.42 -3.59
CA ARG A 6 7.17 3.68 -2.86
C ARG A 6 6.99 3.91 -1.36
N ILE A 7 7.24 2.88 -0.56
CA ILE A 7 7.42 3.04 0.88
C ILE A 7 8.93 3.11 1.14
N ASP A 8 9.39 4.21 1.74
CA ASP A 8 10.78 4.48 2.13
C ASP A 8 10.78 5.06 3.56
N SER A 9 11.83 5.78 3.94
CA SER A 9 12.12 6.31 5.27
C SER A 9 11.19 7.45 5.70
N ALA A 10 10.54 8.09 4.72
CA ALA A 10 9.71 9.28 4.89
C ALA A 10 8.54 9.30 3.89
N SER A 11 7.77 8.21 3.82
CA SER A 11 6.77 7.93 2.78
C SER A 11 5.52 8.83 2.79
N PHE A 12 5.46 9.84 3.65
CA PHE A 12 4.40 10.84 3.68
C PHE A 12 4.80 12.05 2.81
N SER A 13 5.00 11.79 1.52
CA SER A 13 5.36 12.83 0.56
C SER A 13 4.90 12.45 -0.85
N GLU A 14 4.48 13.45 -1.62
CA GLU A 14 4.22 13.28 -3.05
C GLU A 14 5.45 12.82 -3.85
N LYS A 15 6.66 13.04 -3.33
CA LYS A 15 7.91 12.63 -3.97
C LYS A 15 8.02 11.11 -4.13
N ASP A 16 7.35 10.36 -3.28
CA ASP A 16 7.37 8.90 -3.32
C ASP A 16 6.36 8.31 -4.31
N ILE A 17 5.53 9.15 -4.91
CA ILE A 17 4.51 8.74 -5.87
C ILE A 17 5.16 8.53 -7.24
N ILE A 18 5.18 7.27 -7.67
CA ILE A 18 5.82 6.84 -8.92
C ILE A 18 4.93 7.14 -10.12
N SER A 19 3.63 6.90 -9.98
CA SER A 19 2.67 7.10 -11.07
C SER A 19 1.26 7.28 -10.51
N LYS A 20 0.53 8.27 -11.00
CA LYS A 20 -0.92 8.48 -10.77
C LYS A 20 -1.62 8.49 -12.13
N MET A 21 -2.78 7.85 -12.24
CA MET A 21 -3.59 7.93 -13.45
C MET A 21 -5.08 7.73 -13.20
N THR A 22 -5.89 8.55 -13.86
CA THR A 22 -7.32 8.34 -14.04
C THR A 22 -7.56 7.80 -15.45
N PHE A 23 -8.19 6.63 -15.55
CA PHE A 23 -8.47 6.00 -16.84
C PHE A 23 -9.71 6.60 -17.48
N ASP A 24 -9.64 6.83 -18.79
CA ASP A 24 -10.79 7.25 -19.62
C ASP A 24 -11.84 6.11 -19.66
N ARG A 25 -13.07 6.39 -20.09
CA ARG A 25 -14.10 5.36 -20.27
C ARG A 25 -14.01 4.70 -21.65
N ARG A 26 -13.39 5.36 -22.63
CA ARG A 26 -13.23 4.87 -24.00
C ARG A 26 -12.15 3.77 -24.02
N PRO A 27 -12.44 2.57 -24.55
CA PRO A 27 -11.49 1.44 -24.52
C PRO A 27 -10.16 1.74 -25.22
N SER A 28 -10.19 2.45 -26.35
CA SER A 28 -8.98 2.82 -27.11
C SER A 28 -8.01 3.69 -26.31
N MET A 29 -8.53 4.68 -25.60
CA MET A 29 -7.74 5.57 -24.74
C MET A 29 -7.26 4.86 -23.48
N THR A 30 -8.15 4.08 -22.85
CA THR A 30 -7.86 3.30 -21.65
C THR A 30 -6.71 2.33 -21.85
N ASN A 31 -6.69 1.60 -22.98
CA ASN A 31 -5.62 0.65 -23.28
C ASN A 31 -4.26 1.34 -23.45
N LYS A 32 -4.23 2.54 -24.06
CA LYS A 32 -3.00 3.33 -24.14
C LYS A 32 -2.55 3.78 -22.75
N GLN A 33 -3.46 4.28 -21.92
CA GLN A 33 -3.17 4.67 -20.55
C GLN A 33 -2.64 3.49 -19.73
N LYS A 34 -3.31 2.33 -19.74
CA LYS A 34 -2.86 1.12 -19.01
C LYS A 34 -1.43 0.72 -19.41
N ARG A 35 -1.11 0.73 -20.71
CA ARG A 35 0.26 0.43 -21.18
C ARG A 35 1.29 1.43 -20.67
N LEU A 36 1.00 2.73 -20.75
CA LEU A 36 1.89 3.78 -20.22
C LEU A 36 2.07 3.67 -18.70
N PHE A 37 1.00 3.35 -17.96
CA PHE A 37 1.08 3.12 -16.52
C PHE A 37 2.01 1.98 -16.21
N LYS A 38 1.79 0.83 -16.86
CA LYS A 38 2.58 -0.38 -16.68
C LYS A 38 4.05 -0.09 -16.98
N GLN A 39 4.35 0.57 -18.09
CA GLN A 39 5.73 0.90 -18.46
C GLN A 39 6.43 1.72 -17.37
N LYS A 40 5.78 2.77 -16.83
CA LYS A 40 6.35 3.57 -15.74
C LYS A 40 6.62 2.73 -14.49
N VAL A 41 5.70 1.83 -14.14
CA VAL A 41 5.86 0.93 -12.99
C VAL A 41 6.99 -0.08 -13.24
N ASP A 42 7.06 -0.68 -14.43
CA ASP A 42 8.12 -1.64 -14.80
C ASP A 42 9.51 -0.99 -14.72
N GLU A 43 9.65 0.22 -15.28
CA GLU A 43 10.91 0.98 -15.25
C GLU A 43 11.35 1.34 -13.83
N PHE A 44 10.39 1.63 -12.94
CA PHE A 44 10.65 1.86 -11.53
C PHE A 44 11.08 0.58 -10.82
N VAL A 45 10.34 -0.51 -10.97
CA VAL A 45 10.63 -1.81 -10.33
C VAL A 45 12.00 -2.34 -10.77
N ALA A 46 12.41 -2.11 -12.01
CA ALA A 46 13.73 -2.52 -12.51
C ALA A 46 14.90 -1.76 -11.85
N LYS A 47 14.66 -0.58 -11.27
CA LYS A 47 15.71 0.31 -10.74
C LYS A 47 15.66 0.48 -9.21
N VAL A 48 14.51 0.18 -8.60
CA VAL A 48 14.30 0.41 -7.18
C VAL A 48 15.25 -0.43 -6.34
N LYS A 49 15.81 0.19 -5.31
CA LYS A 49 16.63 -0.49 -4.29
C LYS A 49 15.84 -0.56 -2.98
N GLY A 50 16.17 -1.54 -2.15
CA GLY A 50 15.66 -1.61 -0.78
C GLY A 50 15.96 -0.33 -0.01
N SER A 51 15.09 0.02 0.94
CA SER A 51 15.37 1.09 1.90
C SER A 51 15.91 0.52 3.20
N ALA A 52 16.67 1.34 3.94
CA ALA A 52 17.12 1.03 5.30
C ALA A 52 16.03 1.26 6.36
N TYR A 53 14.99 2.03 6.04
CA TYR A 53 13.87 2.34 6.91
C TYR A 53 12.56 2.24 6.13
N THR A 54 11.48 1.90 6.83
CA THR A 54 10.17 1.66 6.24
C THR A 54 9.11 2.41 7.03
N ASP A 55 8.64 3.55 6.50
CA ASP A 55 7.54 4.36 7.04
C ASP A 55 6.23 3.94 6.36
N ILE A 56 5.66 2.81 6.80
CA ILE A 56 4.40 2.26 6.27
C ILE A 56 3.24 3.17 6.64
N THR A 57 3.24 3.71 7.87
CA THR A 57 2.21 4.64 8.35
C THR A 57 2.13 5.86 7.44
N GLY A 58 3.27 6.48 7.11
CA GLY A 58 3.31 7.61 6.17
C GLY A 58 2.76 7.26 4.79
N GLY A 59 3.09 6.07 4.26
CA GLY A 59 2.59 5.61 2.97
C GLY A 59 1.08 5.39 2.95
N VAL A 60 0.52 4.83 4.04
CA VAL A 60 -0.93 4.65 4.17
C VAL A 60 -1.65 6.00 4.25
N LEU A 61 -1.13 6.95 5.03
CA LEU A 61 -1.70 8.30 5.11
C LEU A 61 -1.70 9.00 3.76
N GLN A 62 -0.58 8.92 3.04
CA GLN A 62 -0.46 9.51 1.70
C GLN A 62 -1.46 8.89 0.71
N ALA A 63 -1.71 7.57 0.82
CA ALA A 63 -2.70 6.88 0.01
C ALA A 63 -4.14 7.31 0.37
N VAL A 64 -4.46 7.49 1.65
CA VAL A 64 -5.76 7.99 2.10
C VAL A 64 -6.02 9.40 1.58
N GLU A 65 -5.04 10.32 1.69
CA GLU A 65 -5.17 11.69 1.15
C GLU A 65 -5.52 11.66 -0.34
N TYR A 66 -4.73 10.90 -1.12
CA TYR A 66 -4.99 10.74 -2.55
C TYR A 66 -6.38 10.17 -2.84
N LEU A 67 -6.81 9.14 -2.10
CA LEU A 67 -8.11 8.49 -2.33
C LEU A 67 -9.28 9.40 -1.93
N ASN A 68 -9.12 10.21 -0.89
CA ASN A 68 -10.14 11.19 -0.48
C ASN A 68 -10.33 12.29 -1.52
N GLU A 69 -9.25 12.75 -2.17
CA GLU A 69 -9.33 13.73 -3.26
C GLU A 69 -10.04 13.20 -4.51
N THR A 70 -10.04 11.88 -4.73
CA THR A 70 -10.64 11.30 -5.94
C THR A 70 -12.18 11.31 -5.96
N GLY A 71 -12.82 11.44 -4.80
CA GLY A 71 -14.29 11.30 -4.67
C GLY A 71 -14.81 9.90 -5.03
N ALA A 72 -13.95 8.87 -5.04
CA ALA A 72 -14.34 7.52 -5.40
C ALA A 72 -15.24 6.87 -4.33
N GLY A 73 -16.33 6.23 -4.76
CA GLY A 73 -17.22 5.46 -3.87
C GLY A 73 -16.63 4.14 -3.35
N ARG A 74 -15.49 3.70 -3.90
CA ARG A 74 -14.72 2.54 -3.41
C ARG A 74 -13.24 2.90 -3.37
N LYS A 75 -12.63 2.77 -2.20
CA LYS A 75 -11.24 3.14 -1.93
C LYS A 75 -10.47 1.90 -1.49
N HIS A 76 -9.42 1.54 -2.22
CA HIS A 76 -8.59 0.38 -1.92
C HIS A 76 -7.12 0.81 -1.79
N ILE A 77 -6.46 0.34 -0.74
CA ILE A 77 -5.03 0.51 -0.49
C ILE A 77 -4.40 -0.87 -0.50
N LEU A 78 -3.48 -1.10 -1.44
CA LEU A 78 -2.73 -2.35 -1.53
C LEU A 78 -1.32 -2.12 -0.99
N ILE A 79 -0.96 -2.82 0.08
CA ILE A 79 0.35 -2.68 0.74
C ILE A 79 1.19 -3.91 0.40
N PHE A 80 2.32 -3.69 -0.29
CA PHE A 80 3.31 -4.73 -0.55
C PHE A 80 4.46 -4.58 0.46
N SER A 81 4.43 -5.36 1.55
CA SER A 81 5.37 -5.24 2.66
C SER A 81 5.32 -6.47 3.58
N ASP A 82 6.39 -6.70 4.34
CA ASP A 82 6.46 -7.63 5.48
C ASP A 82 5.76 -7.10 6.76
N LEU A 83 5.16 -5.91 6.65
CA LEU A 83 4.47 -5.16 7.71
C LEU A 83 5.36 -4.74 8.87
N LYS A 84 6.68 -4.81 8.72
CA LYS A 84 7.63 -4.33 9.72
C LYS A 84 7.95 -2.86 9.48
N GLU A 85 7.41 -2.01 10.34
CA GLU A 85 7.70 -0.58 10.33
C GLU A 85 9.00 -0.29 11.09
N GLU A 86 9.92 0.41 10.42
CA GLU A 86 11.22 0.81 10.96
C GLU A 86 11.45 2.28 10.63
N LEU A 87 11.30 3.16 11.62
CA LEU A 87 11.36 4.61 11.40
C LEU A 87 12.76 5.16 11.62
N VAL A 88 13.10 6.20 10.86
CA VAL A 88 14.29 7.02 11.14
C VAL A 88 14.15 7.64 12.52
N LYS A 89 15.26 7.70 13.27
CA LYS A 89 15.29 8.35 14.58
C LYS A 89 14.71 9.77 14.49
N GLY A 90 13.74 10.07 15.36
CA GLY A 90 13.06 11.36 15.42
C GLY A 90 11.76 11.44 14.63
N HIS A 91 11.46 10.46 13.76
CA HIS A 91 10.13 10.34 13.16
C HIS A 91 9.14 9.75 14.18
N VAL A 92 7.98 10.37 14.30
CA VAL A 92 6.89 9.91 15.18
C VAL A 92 5.71 9.51 14.32
N ARG A 93 5.28 8.25 14.46
CA ARG A 93 4.11 7.66 13.79
C ARG A 93 3.14 6.99 14.77
N ASP A 94 3.30 7.29 16.06
CA ASP A 94 2.42 6.80 17.11
C ASP A 94 1.22 7.75 17.30
N PHE A 95 0.23 7.56 16.44
CA PHE A 95 -1.05 8.27 16.51
C PHE A 95 -2.13 7.45 15.79
N PRO A 96 -3.42 7.72 16.06
CA PRO A 96 -4.52 7.02 15.40
C PRO A 96 -4.47 7.22 13.88
N LEU A 97 -4.51 6.11 13.13
CA LEU A 97 -4.68 6.15 11.68
C LEU A 97 -6.11 6.56 11.36
N GLN A 98 -6.29 7.53 10.46
CA GLN A 98 -7.61 7.85 9.89
C GLN A 98 -7.69 7.23 8.51
N VAL A 99 -8.37 6.09 8.41
CA VAL A 99 -8.48 5.26 7.19
C VAL A 99 -9.94 4.96 6.86
N SER A 100 -10.85 5.82 7.31
CA SER A 100 -12.29 5.70 7.12
C SER A 100 -12.66 5.38 5.67
N GLU A 101 -13.53 4.39 5.51
CA GLU A 101 -14.06 3.95 4.20
C GLU A 101 -13.01 3.40 3.22
N CYS A 102 -11.78 3.16 3.68
CA CYS A 102 -10.74 2.52 2.88
C CYS A 102 -10.67 1.02 3.19
N LYS A 103 -10.61 0.20 2.14
CA LYS A 103 -10.23 -1.21 2.23
C LYS A 103 -8.71 -1.31 2.12
N VAL A 104 -8.03 -1.61 3.22
CA VAL A 104 -6.58 -1.81 3.28
C VAL A 104 -6.28 -3.31 3.17
N VAL A 105 -5.50 -3.66 2.15
CA VAL A 105 -5.16 -5.03 1.82
C VAL A 105 -3.64 -5.19 1.84
N ALA A 106 -3.12 -5.99 2.76
CA ALA A 106 -1.72 -6.38 2.75
C ALA A 106 -1.50 -7.58 1.81
N LEU A 107 -0.55 -7.43 0.89
CA LEU A 107 -0.18 -8.41 -0.15
C LEU A 107 1.26 -8.86 0.06
N ASN A 108 1.51 -10.17 -0.04
CA ASN A 108 2.85 -10.77 -0.15
C ASN A 108 3.77 -10.45 1.06
N VAL A 109 3.82 -11.19 2.18
CA VAL A 109 3.91 -12.65 2.41
C VAL A 109 5.19 -13.31 1.87
N THR A 110 6.24 -12.52 1.65
CA THR A 110 7.60 -13.03 1.89
C THR A 110 7.87 -13.00 3.39
N LYS A 111 7.90 -14.17 4.02
CA LYS A 111 8.35 -14.32 5.41
C LYS A 111 9.79 -13.82 5.52
N LEU A 112 10.06 -12.93 6.47
CA LEU A 112 11.44 -12.58 6.81
C LEU A 112 12.19 -13.83 7.26
N ARG A 113 13.52 -13.80 7.16
CA ARG A 113 14.36 -14.87 7.72
C ARG A 113 14.05 -15.10 9.21
N SER A 114 13.77 -14.02 9.96
CA SER A 114 13.33 -14.09 11.36
C SER A 114 11.94 -14.70 11.52
N ASP A 115 11.00 -14.46 10.59
CA ASP A 115 9.66 -15.05 10.64
C ASP A 115 9.70 -16.58 10.38
N ASN A 116 10.75 -17.09 9.74
CA ASN A 116 10.99 -18.53 9.67
C ASN A 116 11.49 -19.12 10.99
N VAL A 117 12.11 -18.29 11.85
CA VAL A 117 12.55 -18.68 13.20
C VAL A 117 11.38 -18.62 14.17
N ASP A 118 10.59 -17.54 14.14
CA ASP A 118 9.35 -17.40 14.90
C ASP A 118 8.20 -16.80 14.07
N PRO A 119 7.31 -17.64 13.52
CA PRO A 119 6.15 -17.17 12.76
C PRO A 119 5.19 -16.28 13.56
N ARG A 120 5.22 -16.31 14.90
CA ARG A 120 4.35 -15.50 15.75
C ARG A 120 4.66 -14.01 15.64
N GLU A 121 5.89 -13.64 15.32
CA GLU A 121 6.25 -12.23 15.10
C GLU A 121 5.48 -11.64 13.93
N TYR A 122 5.38 -12.40 12.83
CA TYR A 122 4.59 -12.00 11.66
C TYR A 122 3.11 -11.83 12.00
N TYR A 123 2.49 -12.81 12.66
CA TYR A 123 1.07 -12.72 13.03
C TYR A 123 0.80 -11.56 13.99
N LYS A 124 1.70 -11.30 14.94
CA LYS A 124 1.60 -10.13 15.82
C LYS A 124 1.62 -8.82 15.03
N ARG A 125 2.49 -8.69 14.01
CA ARG A 125 2.51 -7.50 13.14
C ARG A 125 1.20 -7.37 12.37
N VAL A 126 0.68 -8.46 11.82
CA VAL A 126 -0.61 -8.49 11.12
C VAL A 126 -1.74 -8.01 12.03
N ASP A 127 -1.82 -8.54 13.26
CA ASP A 127 -2.87 -8.19 14.22
C ASP A 127 -2.76 -6.71 14.65
N GLN A 128 -1.54 -6.22 14.89
CA GLN A 128 -1.31 -4.81 15.19
C GLN A 128 -1.80 -3.88 14.07
N TRP A 129 -1.50 -4.22 12.80
CA TRP A 129 -1.98 -3.43 11.67
C TRP A 129 -3.49 -3.51 11.50
N LYS A 130 -4.08 -4.69 11.72
CA LYS A 130 -5.53 -4.87 11.74
C LYS A 130 -6.18 -3.94 12.76
N GLU A 131 -5.72 -3.97 14.00
CA GLU A 131 -6.25 -3.13 15.08
C GLU A 131 -6.15 -1.64 14.74
N ARG A 132 -4.98 -1.18 14.25
CA ARG A 132 -4.78 0.22 13.86
C ARG A 132 -5.72 0.66 12.72
N VAL A 133 -5.91 -0.19 11.71
CA VAL A 133 -6.77 0.12 10.55
C VAL A 133 -8.24 0.10 10.93
N GLU A 134 -8.69 -0.91 11.67
CA GLU A 134 -10.09 -1.04 12.09
C GLU A 134 -10.48 0.05 13.09
N ALA A 135 -9.61 0.39 14.05
CA ALA A 135 -9.80 1.52 14.95
C ALA A 135 -9.88 2.86 14.19
N GLY A 136 -9.22 2.94 13.03
CA GLY A 136 -9.24 4.09 12.13
C GLY A 136 -10.44 4.17 11.19
N GLY A 137 -11.42 3.26 11.30
CA GLY A 137 -12.62 3.20 10.47
C GLY A 137 -12.43 2.53 9.10
N GLY A 138 -11.28 1.89 8.88
CA GLY A 138 -10.98 1.15 7.66
C GLY A 138 -11.33 -0.34 7.77
N HIS A 139 -11.25 -1.04 6.65
CA HIS A 139 -11.38 -2.50 6.60
C HIS A 139 -10.01 -3.14 6.32
N TRP A 140 -9.65 -4.15 7.10
CA TRP A 140 -8.37 -4.84 6.94
C TRP A 140 -8.54 -6.22 6.29
N ARG A 141 -7.62 -6.56 5.38
CA ARG A 141 -7.49 -7.92 4.84
C ARG A 141 -6.04 -8.26 4.54
N VAL A 142 -5.68 -9.54 4.71
CA VAL A 142 -4.39 -10.08 4.28
C VAL A 142 -4.61 -11.08 3.17
N ILE A 143 -3.78 -11.03 2.13
CA ILE A 143 -3.76 -11.99 1.05
C ILE A 143 -2.35 -12.54 0.88
N ASN A 144 -2.24 -13.86 1.02
CA ASN A 144 -0.98 -14.59 0.82
C ASN A 144 -0.74 -14.96 -0.65
N ASP A 145 -1.81 -15.07 -1.43
CA ASP A 145 -1.79 -15.54 -2.81
C ASP A 145 -2.34 -14.46 -3.74
N LEU A 146 -1.48 -13.90 -4.59
CA LEU A 146 -1.83 -12.82 -5.51
C LEU A 146 -2.92 -13.23 -6.52
N GLU A 147 -3.09 -14.51 -6.83
CA GLU A 147 -4.16 -14.98 -7.71
C GLU A 147 -5.55 -14.68 -7.12
N ARG A 148 -5.65 -14.57 -5.78
CA ARG A 148 -6.90 -14.22 -5.10
C ARG A 148 -7.23 -12.73 -5.13
N LEU A 149 -6.30 -11.88 -5.57
CA LEU A 149 -6.49 -10.42 -5.58
C LEU A 149 -7.65 -9.99 -6.50
N GLU A 150 -7.81 -10.66 -7.65
CA GLU A 150 -8.86 -10.31 -8.62
C GLU A 150 -10.26 -10.36 -8.00
N SER A 151 -10.53 -11.40 -7.20
CA SER A 151 -11.83 -11.56 -6.52
C SER A 151 -12.15 -10.41 -5.57
N ILE A 152 -11.14 -9.78 -4.97
CA ILE A 152 -11.31 -8.76 -3.93
C ILE A 152 -11.51 -7.37 -4.53
N LEU A 153 -10.93 -7.14 -5.72
CA LEU A 153 -11.10 -5.91 -6.47
C LEU A 153 -12.38 -5.92 -7.34
N ALA A 154 -13.00 -7.10 -7.53
CA ALA A 154 -14.24 -7.26 -8.27
C ALA A 154 -15.50 -6.87 -7.47
N ASP A 155 -15.42 -6.85 -6.13
CA ASP A 155 -16.52 -6.54 -5.20
C ASP A 155 -16.88 -5.04 -5.12
#